data_AF-A0A7W0WE49-F1
#
_entry.id   AF-A0A7W0WE49-F1
#
_cell.length_a   1.000
_cell.length_b   1.000
_cell.length_c   1.000
_cell.angle_alpha   90.00
_cell.angle_beta   90.00
_cell.angle_gamma   90.00
#
_symmetry.space_group_name_H-M   'P 1'
#
loop_
_entity.id
_entity.type
_entity.pdbx_description
1 polymer ?
#
loop_
_entity_poly.entity_id
_entity_poly.type
_entity_poly.pdbx_seq_one_letter_code
_entity_poly.pdbx_strand_id
1 'polypeptide(L)'
;PIAPDRTAVECEWLFSKEAVESEGFDPSYASEFWDITNGQDWRACEGVQRGASSRGYRQGPLSPDESTSGKFVATVARGYLEGRVTQILDWTPPDRASEQVR
;
A
#
# COMPACT_ATOMS: atom_id res chain seq x y z
N PRO A 1 3.75 6.25 10.63
CA PRO A 1 5.08 5.57 10.53
C PRO A 1 5.71 5.49 11.91
N ILE A 2 6.39 4.39 12.25
CA ILE A 2 7.03 4.21 13.57
C ILE A 2 8.56 4.19 13.45
N ALA A 3 9.09 3.47 12.45
CA ALA A 3 10.51 3.41 12.12
C ALA A 3 10.66 3.12 10.61
N PRO A 4 11.88 3.13 10.05
CA PRO A 4 12.10 2.82 8.62
C PRO A 4 11.59 1.44 8.17
N ASP A 5 11.43 0.49 9.10
CA ASP A 5 11.01 -0.90 8.88
C ASP A 5 9.72 -1.27 9.64
N ARG A 6 9.05 -0.28 10.28
CA ARG A 6 7.88 -0.51 11.14
C ARG A 6 6.80 0.54 10.90
N THR A 7 5.60 0.05 10.64
CA THR A 7 4.40 0.86 10.43
C THR A 7 3.29 0.36 11.36
N ALA A 8 2.65 1.28 12.08
CA ALA A 8 1.39 1.01 12.75
C ALA A 8 0.24 1.25 11.75
N VAL A 9 -0.70 0.32 11.69
CA VAL A 9 -1.88 0.38 10.84
C VAL A 9 -3.11 0.36 11.76
N GLU A 10 -3.99 1.33 11.58
CA GLU A 10 -5.26 1.44 12.30
C GLU A 10 -6.40 1.21 11.30
N CYS A 11 -7.38 0.40 11.70
CA CYS A 11 -8.55 0.09 10.89
C CYS A 11 -9.80 0.43 11.68
N GLU A 12 -10.66 1.24 11.09
CA GLU A 12 -11.96 1.63 11.66
C GLU A 12 -13.07 1.15 10.74
N TRP A 13 -14.12 0.54 11.31
CA TRP A 13 -15.33 0.18 10.59
C TRP A 13 -16.42 1.19 10.91
N LEU A 14 -16.75 2.02 9.92
CA LEU A 14 -17.71 3.10 10.05
C LEU A 14 -19.04 2.68 9.43
N PHE A 15 -20.11 2.78 10.21
CA PHE A 15 -21.47 2.45 9.80
C PHE A 15 -22.38 3.67 9.93
N SER A 16 -23.44 3.73 9.13
CA SER A 16 -24.44 4.80 9.31
C SER A 16 -25.13 4.64 10.64
N LYS A 17 -25.60 5.76 11.19
CA LYS A 17 -26.35 5.77 12.45
C LYS A 17 -27.58 4.85 12.37
N GLU A 18 -28.32 4.89 11.25
CA GLU A 18 -29.52 4.06 11.11
C GLU A 18 -29.21 2.56 11.10
N ALA A 19 -28.06 2.16 10.54
CA ALA A 19 -27.64 0.75 10.53
C ALA A 19 -27.38 0.26 11.95
N VAL A 20 -26.64 1.03 12.75
CA VAL A 20 -26.28 0.67 14.14
C VAL A 20 -27.52 0.61 15.04
N GLU A 21 -28.53 1.43 14.77
CA GLU A 21 -29.80 1.46 15.52
C GLU A 21 -30.79 0.37 15.09
N SER A 22 -30.51 -0.36 14.01
CA SER A 22 -31.41 -1.42 13.52
C SER A 22 -31.36 -2.67 14.40
N GLU A 23 -32.52 -3.32 14.57
CA GLU A 23 -32.60 -4.56 15.35
C GLU A 23 -31.78 -5.67 14.68
N GLY A 24 -30.92 -6.33 15.46
CA GLY A 24 -30.06 -7.40 14.95
C GLY A 24 -28.83 -6.92 14.19
N PHE A 25 -28.49 -5.63 14.24
CA PHE A 25 -27.23 -5.13 13.69
C PHE A 25 -26.02 -5.83 14.31
N ASP A 26 -25.19 -6.41 13.47
CA ASP A 26 -23.92 -7.05 13.85
C ASP A 26 -22.82 -6.61 12.87
N PRO A 27 -21.80 -5.85 13.32
CA PRO A 27 -20.70 -5.43 12.45
C PRO A 27 -19.64 -6.52 12.24
N SER A 28 -19.75 -7.68 12.91
CA SER A 28 -18.74 -8.75 12.92
C SER A 28 -18.37 -9.19 11.50
N TYR A 29 -19.35 -9.26 10.58
CA TYR A 29 -19.11 -9.69 9.20
C TYR A 29 -18.03 -8.85 8.50
N ALA A 30 -17.97 -7.55 8.81
CA ALA A 30 -16.99 -6.64 8.22
C ALA A 30 -15.65 -6.76 8.93
N SER A 31 -15.64 -6.79 10.27
CA SER A 31 -14.39 -6.86 11.03
C SER A 31 -13.68 -8.19 10.91
N GLU A 32 -14.39 -9.32 10.93
CA GLU A 32 -13.81 -10.66 10.85
C GLU A 32 -13.17 -10.91 9.47
N PHE A 33 -13.85 -10.50 8.41
CA PHE A 33 -13.29 -10.61 7.05
C PHE A 33 -12.01 -9.78 6.90
N TRP A 34 -12.02 -8.54 7.39
CA TRP A 34 -10.88 -7.65 7.27
C TRP A 34 -9.74 -8.00 8.23
N ASP A 35 -10.01 -8.60 9.39
CA ASP A 35 -8.95 -9.13 10.27
C ASP A 35 -8.10 -10.18 9.56
N ILE A 36 -8.75 -11.13 8.89
CA ILE A 36 -8.07 -12.17 8.09
C ILE A 36 -7.28 -11.53 6.94
N THR A 37 -7.93 -10.65 6.18
CA THR A 37 -7.33 -10.03 4.98
C THR A 37 -6.14 -9.16 5.35
N ASN A 38 -6.28 -8.30 6.36
CA ASN A 38 -5.20 -7.46 6.88
C ASN A 38 -4.04 -8.31 7.36
N GLY A 39 -4.32 -9.41 8.07
CA GLY A 39 -3.29 -10.34 8.52
C GLY A 39 -2.50 -10.96 7.35
N GLN A 40 -3.14 -11.23 6.21
CA GLN A 40 -2.47 -11.74 5.02
C GLN A 40 -1.60 -10.64 4.37
N ASP A 41 -2.13 -9.43 4.23
CA ASP A 41 -1.42 -8.30 3.65
C ASP A 41 -0.19 -7.91 4.48
N TRP A 42 -0.31 -7.88 5.81
CA TRP A 42 0.83 -7.59 6.68
C TRP A 42 1.95 -8.60 6.49
N ARG A 43 1.63 -9.90 6.42
CA ARG A 43 2.62 -10.96 6.17
C ARG A 43 3.29 -10.79 4.80
N ALA A 44 2.54 -10.38 3.78
CA ALA A 44 3.07 -10.08 2.46
C ALA A 44 4.03 -8.87 2.50
N CYS A 45 3.61 -7.77 3.13
CA CYS A 45 4.44 -6.57 3.32
C CYS A 45 5.73 -6.88 4.08
N GLU A 46 5.67 -7.65 5.15
CA GLU A 46 6.85 -8.08 5.90
C GLU A 46 7.79 -8.96 5.05
N GLY A 47 7.23 -9.83 4.20
CA GLY A 47 7.99 -10.61 3.23
C GLY A 47 8.75 -9.73 2.24
N VAL A 48 8.06 -8.75 1.67
CA VAL A 48 8.65 -7.75 0.76
C VAL A 48 9.73 -6.94 1.48
N GLN A 49 9.49 -6.48 2.72
CA GLN A 49 10.47 -5.72 3.50
C GLN A 49 11.76 -6.51 3.75
N ARG A 50 11.64 -7.80 4.12
CA ARG A 50 12.81 -8.69 4.29
C ARG A 50 13.58 -8.86 2.98
N GLY A 51 12.88 -9.05 1.87
CA GLY A 51 13.48 -9.15 0.54
C GLY A 51 14.19 -7.87 0.11
N ALA A 52 13.52 -6.72 0.24
CA ALA A 52 14.03 -5.41 -0.13
C ALA A 52 15.24 -4.96 0.71
N SER A 53 15.33 -5.44 1.95
CA SER A 53 16.47 -5.17 2.85
C SER A 53 17.73 -6.01 2.51
N SER A 54 17.61 -6.98 1.60
CA SER A 54 18.74 -7.81 1.17
C SER A 54 19.71 -7.05 0.28
N ARG A 55 21.01 -7.33 0.40
CA ARG A 55 22.06 -6.78 -0.48
C ARG A 55 21.85 -7.10 -1.96
N GLY A 56 21.17 -8.21 -2.26
CA GLY A 56 20.89 -8.65 -3.64
C GLY A 56 19.66 -8.00 -4.26
N TYR A 57 18.91 -7.18 -3.51
CA TYR A 57 17.68 -6.59 -4.02
C TYR A 57 17.97 -5.62 -5.18
N ARG A 58 17.19 -5.79 -6.25
CA ARG A 58 17.09 -4.88 -7.38
C ARG A 58 15.61 -4.66 -7.67
N GLN A 59 15.20 -3.39 -7.80
CA GLN A 59 13.80 -3.06 -8.07
C GLN A 59 13.39 -3.57 -9.46
N GLY A 60 12.42 -4.47 -9.49
CA GLY A 60 11.79 -4.93 -10.74
C GLY A 60 10.89 -3.88 -11.38
N PRO A 61 10.46 -4.09 -12.63
CA PRO A 61 9.43 -3.25 -13.25
C PRO A 61 8.08 -3.48 -12.58
N LEU A 62 7.26 -2.44 -12.48
CA LEU A 62 5.85 -2.58 -12.08
C LEU A 62 5.02 -3.04 -13.27
N SER A 63 4.05 -3.92 -13.02
CA SER A 63 3.04 -4.32 -14.02
C SER A 63 2.17 -3.12 -14.43
N PRO A 64 1.59 -3.11 -15.64
CA PRO A 64 0.55 -2.15 -16.00
C PRO A 64 -0.63 -2.10 -14.99
N ASP A 65 -0.96 -3.25 -14.39
CA ASP A 65 -2.03 -3.35 -13.39
C ASP A 65 -1.64 -2.73 -12.03
N GLU A 66 -0.36 -2.44 -11.81
CA GLU A 66 0.18 -1.80 -10.61
C GLU A 66 0.30 -0.27 -10.77
N SER A 67 -0.44 0.32 -11.72
CA SER A 67 -0.38 1.76 -11.99
C SER A 67 -0.65 2.64 -10.75
N THR A 68 -1.54 2.20 -9.84
CA THR A 68 -1.78 2.90 -8.57
C THR A 68 -0.56 2.90 -7.66
N SER A 69 0.14 1.77 -7.55
CA SER A 69 1.41 1.68 -6.81
C SER A 69 2.47 2.59 -7.44
N GLY A 70 2.55 2.61 -8.76
CA GLY A 70 3.42 3.52 -9.51
C GLY A 70 3.15 5.00 -9.21
N LYS A 71 1.88 5.41 -9.23
CA LYS A 71 1.44 6.77 -8.86
C LYS A 71 1.83 7.13 -7.42
N PHE A 72 1.66 6.20 -6.49
CA PHE A 72 2.00 6.43 -5.09
C PHE A 72 3.50 6.62 -4.89
N VAL A 73 4.33 5.72 -5.44
CA VAL A 73 5.80 5.83 -5.37
C VAL A 73 6.27 7.16 -5.96
N ALA A 74 5.74 7.55 -7.12
CA ALA A 74 6.10 8.81 -7.76
C ALA A 74 5.65 10.04 -6.94
N THR A 75 4.47 9.98 -6.32
CA THR A 75 3.95 11.02 -5.42
C THR A 75 4.86 11.23 -4.22
N VAL A 76 5.32 10.13 -3.59
CA VAL A 76 6.26 10.18 -2.46
C VAL A 76 7.62 10.72 -2.89
N ALA A 77 8.17 10.23 -4.00
CA ALA A 77 9.46 10.68 -4.52
C ALA A 77 9.46 12.20 -4.83
N ARG A 78 8.39 12.68 -5.46
CA ARG A 78 8.20 14.12 -5.71
C ARG A 78 8.11 14.91 -4.41
N GLY A 79 7.41 14.37 -3.40
CA GLY A 79 7.36 14.95 -2.06
C GLY A 79 8.73 15.19 -1.43
N TYR A 80 9.65 14.23 -1.58
CA TYR A 80 11.04 14.39 -1.11
C TYR A 80 11.83 15.45 -1.90
N LEU A 81 11.60 15.57 -3.21
CA LEU A 81 12.31 16.53 -4.06
C LEU A 81 11.80 17.97 -3.89
N GLU A 82 10.49 18.14 -3.74
CA GLU A 82 9.84 19.45 -3.76
C GLU A 82 9.45 19.96 -2.36
N GLY A 83 9.63 19.13 -1.32
CA GLY A 83 9.22 19.44 0.05
C GLY A 83 7.70 19.49 0.25
N ARG A 84 6.91 18.98 -0.71
CA ARG A 84 5.45 18.96 -0.64
C ARG A 84 4.86 17.78 -1.40
N VAL A 85 3.94 17.06 -0.77
CA VAL A 85 3.25 15.91 -1.39
C VAL A 85 2.11 16.42 -2.26
N THR A 86 2.18 16.15 -3.56
CA THR A 86 1.12 16.48 -4.53
C THR A 86 0.76 15.21 -5.30
N GLN A 87 -0.52 14.85 -5.36
CA GLN A 87 -0.95 13.63 -6.04
C GLN A 87 -0.64 13.69 -7.55
N ILE A 88 -0.08 12.59 -8.04
CA ILE A 88 0.14 12.36 -9.47
C ILE A 88 -1.06 11.59 -10.03
N LEU A 89 -1.84 12.25 -10.90
CA LEU A 89 -3.03 11.68 -11.52
C LEU A 89 -2.68 10.79 -12.71
N ASP A 90 -1.75 11.23 -13.54
CA ASP A 90 -1.28 10.53 -14.72
C ASP A 90 0.15 10.03 -14.50
N TRP A 91 0.30 8.71 -14.39
CA TRP A 91 1.60 8.06 -14.26
C TRP A 91 1.79 7.13 -15.44
N THR A 92 2.90 7.32 -16.14
CA THR A 92 3.40 6.40 -17.14
C THR A 92 4.63 5.72 -16.57
N PRO A 93 4.75 4.38 -16.68
CA PRO A 93 5.98 3.70 -16.30
C PRO A 93 7.17 4.35 -17.03
N PRO A 94 8.28 4.65 -16.33
CA PRO A 94 9.48 5.12 -17.00
C PRO A 94 9.95 4.05 -17.99
N ASP A 95 10.34 4.48 -19.19
CA ASP A 95 10.86 3.57 -20.20
C ASP A 95 12.20 2.99 -19.72
N ARG A 96 12.19 1.73 -19.29
CA ARG A 96 13.37 0.98 -18.81
C ARG A 96 13.83 -0.08 -19.81
N ALA A 97 13.49 0.06 -21.10
CA ALA A 97 13.75 -0.95 -22.14
C ALA A 97 15.23 -1.34 -22.34
N SER A 98 16.20 -0.70 -21.67
CA SER A 98 17.63 -0.93 -21.89
C SER A 98 18.45 -1.33 -20.65
N GLU A 99 17.90 -1.32 -19.43
CA GLU A 99 18.71 -1.48 -18.20
C GLU A 99 18.67 -2.87 -17.54
N GLN A 100 17.78 -3.77 -17.97
CA GLN A 100 17.58 -5.09 -17.32
C GLN A 100 18.31 -6.27 -17.99
N VAL A 101 19.16 -6.04 -19.00
CA VAL A 101 19.94 -7.08 -19.71
C VAL A 101 21.46 -6.96 -19.43
N ARG A 102 21.86 -6.58 -18.22
CA ARG A 102 23.27 -6.63 -17.79
C ARG A 102 23.45 -7.24 -16.42
#